data_AF-A0A8X7SRQ7-F1
#
_entry.id   AF-A0A8X7SRQ7-F1
#
_cell.length_a   1.000
_cell.length_b   1.000
_cell.length_c   1.000
_cell.angle_alpha   90.00
_cell.angle_beta   90.00
_cell.angle_gamma   90.00
#
_symmetry.space_group_name_H-M   'P 1'
#
loop_
_entity.id
_entity.type
_entity.pdbx_description
1 polymer ?
#
loop_
_entity_poly.entity_id
_entity_poly.type
_entity_poly.pdbx_seq_one_letter_code
_entity_poly.pdbx_strand_id
1 'polypeptide(L)'
;MVIREPHLIGDNHRTDLRVSGPGAPRGVLTEFDLTFISTTSKEAQAIAHRIERQLLSTGQDRWAIAKAALDAILEHKAAIKRDTYESRLEERCTAFTPLAFTLEGAAHIEATEVLKYWRGVMHSFSYMFNAISISLLRSRAETFALRLY
;
A
#
# COMPACT_ATOMS: atom_id res chain seq x y z
N MET A 1 7.84 -9.32 -16.16
CA MET A 1 7.04 -10.49 -15.74
C MET A 1 6.33 -10.16 -14.43
N VAL A 2 5.15 -10.71 -14.15
CA VAL A 2 4.42 -10.51 -12.88
C VAL A 2 4.26 -11.86 -12.18
N ILE A 3 4.71 -11.95 -10.92
CA ILE A 3 4.55 -13.12 -10.05
C ILE A 3 3.63 -12.73 -8.89
N ARG A 4 2.67 -13.59 -8.55
CA ARG A 4 1.74 -13.38 -7.42
C ARG A 4 2.19 -14.17 -6.19
N GLU A 5 1.97 -13.57 -5.03
CA GLU A 5 2.37 -14.09 -3.73
C GLU A 5 3.78 -14.70 -3.66
N PRO A 6 4.80 -14.04 -4.26
CA PRO A 6 6.16 -14.57 -4.27
C PRO A 6 6.72 -14.62 -2.85
N HIS A 7 7.55 -15.63 -2.59
CA HIS A 7 8.48 -15.58 -1.46
C HIS A 7 9.61 -14.61 -1.81
N LEU A 8 9.98 -13.75 -0.87
CA LEU A 8 11.18 -12.93 -0.98
C LEU A 8 12.38 -13.84 -1.27
N ILE A 9 13.28 -13.42 -2.16
CA ILE A 9 14.37 -14.29 -2.65
C ILE A 9 15.32 -14.64 -1.50
N GLY A 10 15.25 -15.87 -0.97
CA GLY A 10 16.07 -16.30 0.17
C GLY A 10 15.48 -15.96 1.54
N ASP A 11 14.17 -15.69 1.62
CA ASP A 11 13.41 -15.56 2.87
C ASP A 11 12.02 -16.21 2.70
N ASN A 12 11.43 -16.70 3.79
CA ASN A 12 10.08 -17.28 3.78
C ASN A 12 8.97 -16.22 3.85
N HIS A 13 9.31 -14.94 4.01
CA HIS A 13 8.34 -13.86 3.88
C HIS A 13 7.76 -13.79 2.47
N ARG A 14 6.46 -13.50 2.41
CA ARG A 14 5.75 -13.29 1.15
C ARG A 14 5.37 -11.82 1.00
N THR A 15 5.38 -11.38 -0.24
CA THR A 15 4.77 -10.13 -0.71
C THR A 15 3.61 -10.49 -1.62
N ASP A 16 2.73 -9.54 -1.95
CA ASP A 16 1.60 -9.82 -2.84
C ASP A 16 2.01 -9.98 -4.31
N LEU A 17 2.94 -9.15 -4.78
CA LEU A 17 3.33 -9.08 -6.18
C LEU A 17 4.83 -8.83 -6.33
N ARG A 18 5.45 -9.50 -7.29
CA ARG A 18 6.78 -9.17 -7.81
C ARG A 18 6.67 -8.85 -9.28
N VAL A 19 7.18 -7.69 -9.68
CA VAL A 19 7.18 -7.25 -11.07
C VAL A 19 8.61 -7.04 -11.53
N SER A 20 8.93 -7.53 -12.73
CA SER A 20 10.22 -7.35 -13.40
C SER A 20 10.09 -6.70 -14.78
N GLY A 21 11.18 -6.11 -15.25
CA GLY A 21 11.27 -5.46 -16.57
C GLY A 21 10.63 -4.08 -16.58
N PRO A 22 10.04 -3.62 -17.71
CA PRO A 22 9.47 -2.27 -17.81
C PRO A 22 8.32 -1.96 -16.84
N GLY A 23 7.79 -2.96 -16.14
CA GLY A 23 6.80 -2.77 -15.08
C GLY A 23 7.41 -2.53 -13.69
N ALA A 24 8.73 -2.55 -13.53
CA ALA A 24 9.42 -2.33 -12.27
C ALA A 24 9.93 -0.87 -12.22
N PRO A 25 9.18 0.09 -11.64
CA PRO A 25 9.50 1.52 -11.74
C PRO A 25 10.79 1.91 -11.00
N ARG A 26 11.24 1.09 -10.05
CA ARG A 26 12.39 1.37 -9.18
C ARG A 26 13.60 0.47 -9.44
N GLY A 27 13.63 -0.30 -10.54
CA GLY A 27 14.80 -1.11 -10.88
C GLY A 27 14.51 -2.28 -11.83
N VAL A 28 15.36 -3.31 -11.81
CA VAL A 28 15.17 -4.53 -12.62
C VAL A 28 14.04 -5.39 -12.05
N LEU A 29 13.87 -5.35 -10.73
CA LEU A 29 12.89 -6.10 -9.95
C LEU A 29 12.31 -5.21 -8.86
N THR A 30 10.99 -5.25 -8.69
CA THR A 30 10.31 -4.55 -7.59
C THR A 30 9.29 -5.46 -6.93
N GLU A 31 9.35 -5.51 -5.61
CA GLU A 31 8.38 -6.16 -4.72
C GLU A 31 7.31 -5.17 -4.31
N PHE A 32 6.07 -5.65 -4.25
CA PHE A 32 4.91 -4.87 -3.84
C PHE A 32 4.09 -5.67 -2.85
N ASP A 33 3.63 -4.96 -1.82
CA ASP A 33 2.77 -5.54 -0.80
C ASP A 33 1.52 -4.66 -0.62
N LEU A 34 0.34 -5.28 -0.70
CA LEU A 34 -0.94 -4.59 -0.63
C LEU A 34 -1.34 -4.45 0.83
N THR A 35 -1.84 -3.26 1.21
CA THR A 35 -2.32 -3.01 2.56
C THR A 35 -3.63 -2.27 2.52
N PHE A 36 -4.61 -2.79 3.27
CA PHE A 36 -5.88 -2.12 3.51
C PHE A 36 -5.99 -1.61 4.93
N ILE A 37 -6.54 -0.41 5.04
CA ILE A 37 -6.62 0.29 6.31
C ILE A 37 -8.06 0.71 6.52
N SER A 38 -8.63 0.27 7.64
CA SER A 38 -9.88 0.84 8.11
C SER A 38 -9.60 2.20 8.73
N THR A 39 -10.21 3.26 8.18
CA THR A 39 -10.15 4.61 8.76
C THR A 39 -10.82 4.69 10.13
N THR A 40 -11.66 3.70 10.46
CA THR A 40 -12.33 3.56 11.77
C THR A 40 -11.52 2.74 12.78
N SER A 41 -10.34 2.24 12.42
CA SER A 41 -9.47 1.55 13.38
C SER A 41 -8.97 2.50 14.46
N LYS A 42 -8.73 1.97 15.67
CA LYS A 42 -8.24 2.77 16.83
C LYS A 42 -6.98 3.57 16.48
N GLU A 43 -6.06 2.96 15.75
CA GLU A 43 -4.81 3.59 15.32
C GLU A 43 -5.07 4.70 14.29
N ALA A 44 -5.91 4.45 13.27
CA ALA A 44 -6.27 5.47 12.28
C ALA A 44 -6.98 6.66 12.93
N GLN A 45 -7.90 6.41 13.87
CA GLN A 45 -8.59 7.45 14.64
C GLN A 45 -7.62 8.26 15.51
N ALA A 46 -6.63 7.61 16.14
CA ALA A 46 -5.61 8.32 16.92
C ALA A 46 -4.76 9.25 16.05
N ILE A 47 -4.37 8.80 14.84
CA ILE A 47 -3.65 9.61 13.86
C ILE A 47 -4.52 10.78 13.41
N ALA A 48 -5.76 10.53 12.99
CA ALA A 48 -6.69 11.56 12.55
C ALA A 48 -6.90 12.62 13.62
N HIS A 49 -7.17 12.22 14.86
CA HIS A 49 -7.38 13.14 15.97
C HIS A 49 -6.14 13.96 16.34
N ARG A 50 -4.93 13.42 16.12
CA ARG A 50 -3.68 14.18 16.27
C ARG A 50 -3.57 15.26 15.19
N ILE A 51 -3.79 14.91 13.93
CA ILE A 51 -3.71 15.84 12.79
C ILE A 51 -4.78 16.93 12.91
N GLU A 52 -6.02 16.55 13.24
CA GLU A 52 -7.11 17.49 13.46
C GLU A 52 -6.75 18.53 14.53
N ARG A 53 -6.24 18.10 15.70
CA ARG A 53 -5.84 19.03 16.76
C ARG A 53 -4.72 19.98 16.34
N GLN A 54 -3.80 19.52 15.50
CA GLN A 54 -2.69 20.35 15.00
C GLN A 54 -3.15 21.39 13.97
N LEU A 55 -4.13 21.06 13.13
CA LEU A 55 -4.54 21.90 12.01
C LEU A 55 -5.80 22.72 12.29
N LEU A 56 -6.64 22.33 13.26
CA LEU A 56 -7.81 23.13 13.67
C LEU A 56 -7.41 24.54 14.15
N SER A 57 -6.23 24.67 14.77
CA SER A 57 -5.72 25.96 15.26
C SER A 57 -5.15 26.85 14.15
N THR A 58 -4.93 26.33 12.94
CA THR A 58 -4.34 27.09 11.83
C THR A 58 -5.39 27.76 10.94
N GLY A 59 -6.69 27.55 11.22
CA GLY A 59 -7.79 28.12 10.45
C GLY A 59 -8.01 27.47 9.08
N GLN A 60 -7.40 26.30 8.83
CA GLN A 60 -7.66 25.52 7.62
C GLN A 60 -9.11 25.04 7.56
N ASP A 61 -9.63 24.90 6.33
CA ASP A 61 -10.96 24.34 6.14
C ASP A 61 -11.03 22.86 6.56
N ARG A 62 -12.23 22.39 6.92
CA ARG A 62 -12.44 21.02 7.41
C ARG A 62 -12.07 19.95 6.39
N TRP A 63 -12.17 20.25 5.10
CA TRP A 63 -11.85 19.31 4.04
C TRP A 63 -10.34 19.08 3.93
N ALA A 64 -9.55 20.16 3.99
CA ALA A 64 -8.10 20.11 4.01
C ALA A 64 -7.58 19.34 5.23
N ILE A 65 -8.19 19.56 6.39
CA ILE A 65 -7.85 18.82 7.62
C ILE A 65 -8.16 17.33 7.46
N ALA A 66 -9.36 16.98 6.98
CA ALA A 66 -9.75 15.58 6.77
C ALA A 66 -8.84 14.89 5.74
N LYS A 67 -8.47 15.58 4.66
CA LYS A 67 -7.54 15.08 3.66
C LYS A 67 -6.15 14.85 4.26
N ALA A 68 -5.61 15.81 5.02
CA ALA A 68 -4.31 15.66 5.68
C ALA A 68 -4.31 14.49 6.68
N ALA A 69 -5.41 14.29 7.42
CA ALA A 69 -5.57 13.16 8.31
C ALA A 69 -5.56 11.82 7.55
N LEU A 70 -6.28 11.75 6.43
CA LEU A 70 -6.32 10.58 5.56
C LEU A 70 -4.94 10.26 4.96
N ASP A 71 -4.25 11.28 4.44
CA ASP A 71 -2.90 11.15 3.88
C ASP A 71 -1.92 10.66 4.96
N ALA A 72 -2.02 11.18 6.18
CA ALA A 72 -1.18 10.75 7.31
C ALA A 72 -1.45 9.29 7.72
N ILE A 73 -2.70 8.82 7.69
CA ILE A 73 -3.04 7.41 7.95
C ILE A 73 -2.40 6.50 6.90
N LEU A 74 -2.53 6.87 5.62
CA LEU A 74 -1.97 6.12 4.50
C LEU A 74 -0.43 6.09 4.56
N GLU A 75 0.20 7.23 4.82
CA GLU A 75 1.66 7.35 4.94
C GLU A 75 2.18 6.51 6.10
N HIS A 76 1.55 6.59 7.27
CA HIS A 76 1.96 5.81 8.44
C HIS A 76 2.00 4.31 8.15
N LYS A 77 0.99 3.80 7.44
CA LYS A 77 0.91 2.37 7.09
C LYS A 77 1.89 1.99 5.97
N ALA A 78 2.08 2.87 4.99
CA ALA A 78 3.10 2.70 3.97
C ALA A 78 4.50 2.64 4.61
N ALA A 79 4.80 3.53 5.56
CA ALA A 79 6.08 3.58 6.28
C ALA A 79 6.36 2.29 7.06
N ILE A 80 5.39 1.77 7.82
CA ILE A 80 5.54 0.47 8.51
C ILE A 80 5.94 -0.64 7.54
N LYS A 81 5.32 -0.68 6.36
CA LYS A 81 5.66 -1.68 5.33
C LYS A 81 7.06 -1.44 4.76
N ARG A 82 7.43 -0.19 4.44
CA ARG A 82 8.79 0.13 4.00
C ARG A 82 9.82 -0.34 5.03
N ASP A 83 9.66 0.02 6.30
CA ASP A 83 10.58 -0.40 7.37
C ASP A 83 10.68 -1.93 7.47
N THR A 84 9.56 -2.63 7.32
CA THR A 84 9.50 -4.11 7.37
C THR A 84 10.25 -4.76 6.21
N TYR A 85 10.16 -4.22 5.00
CA TYR A 85 10.65 -4.89 3.79
C TYR A 85 11.98 -4.33 3.29
N GLU A 86 12.25 -3.03 3.41
CA GLU A 86 13.52 -2.43 2.98
C GLU A 86 14.70 -3.05 3.71
N SER A 87 14.62 -3.21 5.03
CA SER A 87 15.64 -3.90 5.84
C SER A 87 15.90 -5.36 5.40
N ARG A 88 14.90 -6.03 4.81
CA ARG A 88 15.00 -7.43 4.35
C ARG A 88 15.46 -7.55 2.90
N LEU A 89 15.39 -6.46 2.14
CA LEU A 89 15.65 -6.42 0.71
C LEU A 89 16.92 -5.65 0.35
N GLU A 90 17.50 -4.91 1.31
CA GLU A 90 18.72 -4.13 1.16
C GLU A 90 19.88 -4.95 0.58
N GLU A 91 20.11 -6.16 1.08
CA GLU A 91 21.18 -7.06 0.60
C GLU A 91 20.86 -7.72 -0.76
N ARG A 92 19.65 -7.54 -1.30
CA ARG A 92 19.11 -8.34 -2.42
C ARG A 92 18.94 -7.53 -3.71
N CYS A 93 19.42 -6.28 -3.73
CA CYS A 93 19.29 -5.36 -4.87
C CYS A 93 17.87 -5.28 -5.46
N THR A 94 16.85 -5.48 -4.61
CA THR A 94 15.45 -5.57 -5.00
C THR A 94 14.71 -4.40 -4.37
N ALA A 95 14.06 -3.58 -5.19
CA ALA A 95 13.30 -2.44 -4.68
C ALA A 95 11.98 -2.91 -4.03
N PHE A 96 11.51 -2.17 -3.03
CA PHE A 96 10.18 -2.35 -2.45
C PHE A 96 9.30 -1.14 -2.73
N THR A 97 7.99 -1.36 -2.90
CA THR A 97 7.00 -0.29 -2.98
C THR A 97 5.69 -0.70 -2.28
N PRO A 98 5.27 0.02 -1.23
CA PRO A 98 4.02 -0.27 -0.54
C PRO A 98 2.82 0.14 -1.41
N LEU A 99 1.80 -0.72 -1.47
CA LEU A 99 0.54 -0.42 -2.12
C LEU A 99 -0.56 -0.26 -1.05
N ALA A 100 -0.59 0.91 -0.41
CA ALA A 100 -1.50 1.21 0.69
C ALA A 100 -2.81 1.86 0.21
N PHE A 101 -3.93 1.33 0.68
CA PHE A 101 -5.28 1.79 0.40
C PHE A 101 -6.12 1.84 1.67
N THR A 102 -7.13 2.70 1.70
CA THR A 102 -8.20 2.59 2.69
C THR A 102 -9.32 1.69 2.18
N LEU A 103 -10.10 1.13 3.11
CA LEU A 103 -11.28 0.31 2.74
C LEU A 103 -12.33 1.12 1.97
N GLU A 104 -12.34 2.44 2.14
CA GLU A 104 -13.23 3.39 1.49
C GLU A 104 -12.73 3.84 0.11
N GLY A 105 -11.57 3.33 -0.34
CA GLY A 105 -11.07 3.49 -1.69
C GLY A 105 -10.07 4.64 -1.89
N ALA A 106 -9.59 5.28 -0.83
CA ALA A 106 -8.47 6.19 -0.94
C ALA A 106 -7.15 5.42 -1.11
N ALA A 107 -6.20 5.99 -1.84
CA ALA A 107 -4.92 5.35 -2.14
C ALA A 107 -3.78 6.27 -1.73
N HIS A 108 -2.69 5.67 -1.24
CA HIS A 108 -1.44 6.37 -1.01
C HIS A 108 -0.86 6.91 -2.32
N ILE A 109 -0.03 7.96 -2.24
CA ILE A 109 0.54 8.61 -3.41
C ILE A 109 1.40 7.66 -4.24
N GLU A 110 2.28 6.87 -3.61
CA GLU A 110 3.14 5.91 -4.33
C GLU A 110 2.30 4.82 -5.01
N ALA A 111 1.25 4.32 -4.33
CA ALA A 111 0.33 3.36 -4.91
C ALA A 111 -0.38 3.92 -6.16
N THR A 112 -0.81 5.19 -6.08
CA THR A 112 -1.44 5.90 -7.20
C THR A 112 -0.48 6.07 -8.38
N GLU A 113 0.77 6.44 -8.11
CA GLU A 113 1.81 6.62 -9.12
C GLU A 113 2.17 5.31 -9.81
N VAL A 114 2.33 4.22 -9.05
CA VAL A 114 2.58 2.88 -9.61
C VAL A 114 1.44 2.43 -10.52
N LEU A 115 0.19 2.58 -10.08
CA LEU A 115 -0.97 2.21 -10.90
C LEU A 115 -1.05 3.02 -12.20
N LYS A 116 -0.78 4.34 -12.14
CA LYS A 116 -0.70 5.20 -13.32
C LYS A 116 0.44 4.78 -14.26
N TYR A 117 1.60 4.50 -13.70
CA TYR A 117 2.77 4.04 -14.45
C TYR A 117 2.45 2.75 -15.19
N TRP A 118 1.96 1.75 -14.47
CA TRP A 118 1.60 0.46 -15.06
C TRP A 118 0.54 0.56 -16.14
N ARG A 119 -0.43 1.48 -16.01
CA ARG A 119 -1.42 1.73 -17.08
C ARG A 119 -0.77 2.15 -18.40
N GLY A 120 0.36 2.86 -18.34
CA GLY A 120 1.09 3.30 -19.53
C GLY A 120 2.04 2.25 -20.11
N VAL A 121 2.63 1.40 -19.27
CA VAL A 121 3.73 0.51 -19.69
C VAL A 121 3.36 -0.97 -19.79
N MET A 122 2.27 -1.42 -19.15
CA MET A 122 1.85 -2.82 -19.18
C MET A 122 0.85 -3.08 -20.30
N HIS A 123 1.23 -3.93 -21.26
CA HIS A 123 0.35 -4.37 -22.35
C HIS A 123 -0.98 -4.98 -21.88
N SER A 124 -0.99 -5.66 -20.73
CA SER A 124 -2.19 -6.29 -20.16
C SER A 124 -2.51 -5.73 -18.78
N PHE A 125 -2.72 -4.41 -18.69
CA PHE A 125 -3.08 -3.75 -17.42
C PHE A 125 -4.29 -4.42 -16.74
N SER A 126 -5.30 -4.87 -17.50
CA SER A 126 -6.46 -5.58 -16.96
C SER A 126 -6.10 -6.87 -16.20
N TYR A 127 -5.05 -7.58 -16.61
CA TYR A 127 -4.60 -8.79 -15.92
C TYR A 127 -3.97 -8.47 -14.56
N MET A 128 -3.17 -7.40 -14.50
CA MET A 128 -2.56 -6.93 -13.27
C MET A 128 -3.61 -6.29 -12.34
N PHE A 129 -4.58 -5.56 -12.88
CA PHE A 129 -5.72 -5.07 -12.11
C PHE A 129 -6.52 -6.23 -11.50
N ASN A 130 -6.81 -7.29 -12.27
CA ASN A 130 -7.43 -8.51 -11.74
C ASN A 130 -6.58 -9.19 -10.66
N ALA A 131 -5.24 -9.20 -10.82
CA ALA A 131 -4.33 -9.74 -9.81
C ALA A 131 -4.45 -8.98 -8.49
N ILE A 132 -4.40 -7.64 -8.58
CA ILE A 132 -4.59 -6.75 -7.45
C ILE A 132 -5.95 -7.02 -6.84
N SER A 133 -7.04 -6.95 -7.60
CA SER A 133 -8.42 -7.19 -7.13
C SER A 133 -8.58 -8.50 -6.37
N ILE A 134 -7.98 -9.59 -6.85
CA ILE A 134 -8.01 -10.90 -6.16
C ILE A 134 -7.24 -10.83 -4.83
N SER A 135 -6.05 -10.22 -4.80
CA SER A 135 -5.35 -9.98 -3.54
C SER A 135 -6.16 -9.07 -2.61
N LEU A 136 -6.85 -8.04 -3.11
CA LEU A 136 -7.72 -7.19 -2.30
C LEU A 136 -8.87 -7.98 -1.66
N LEU A 137 -9.51 -8.86 -2.44
CA LEU A 137 -10.60 -9.72 -1.95
C LEU A 137 -10.10 -10.67 -0.85
N ARG A 138 -8.90 -11.24 -1.02
CA ARG A 138 -8.29 -12.16 -0.04
C ARG A 138 -7.94 -11.43 1.26
N SER A 139 -7.26 -10.29 1.18
CA SER A 139 -6.92 -9.48 2.37
C SER A 139 -8.17 -9.03 3.12
N ARG A 140 -9.25 -8.68 2.40
CA ARG A 140 -10.55 -8.38 3.02
C ARG A 140 -11.13 -9.61 3.71
N ALA A 141 -11.15 -10.78 3.06
CA ALA A 141 -11.67 -12.01 3.63
C ALA A 141 -10.94 -12.39 4.93
N GLU A 142 -9.61 -12.29 4.97
CA GLU A 142 -8.80 -12.53 6.18
C GLU A 142 -9.12 -11.54 7.31
N THR A 143 -9.29 -10.26 6.96
CA THR A 143 -9.64 -9.22 7.94
C THR A 143 -11.04 -9.43 8.53
N PHE A 144 -11.99 -9.95 7.75
CA PHE A 144 -13.34 -10.29 8.24
C PHE A 144 -13.38 -11.62 9.01
N ALA A 145 -12.61 -12.63 8.59
CA ALA A 145 -12.57 -13.94 9.22
C ALA A 145 -11.96 -13.90 10.63
N LEU A 146 -11.03 -12.97 10.89
CA LEU A 146 -10.43 -12.78 12.21
C LEU A 146 -11.33 -12.06 13.24
N ARG A 147 -12.60 -11.79 12.92
CA ARG A 147 -13.62 -11.31 13.88
C ARG A 147 -14.60 -12.39 14.36
N LEU A 148 -14.40 -13.65 13.98
CA LEU A 148 -15.26 -14.77 14.37
C LEU A 148 -14.69 -15.64 15.53
N TYR A 149 -13.65 -15.19 16.22
CA TYR A 149 -13.11 -15.85 17.41
C TYR A 149 -12.94 -14.86 18.57
#